data_AF-A0AAW2XXL0-F1
#
_entry.id   AF-A0AAW2XXL0-F1
#
_cell.length_a   1.000
_cell.length_b   1.000
_cell.length_c   1.000
_cell.angle_alpha   90.00
_cell.angle_beta   90.00
_cell.angle_gamma   90.00
#
_symmetry.space_group_name_H-M   'P 1'
#
loop_
_entity.id
_entity.type
_entity.pdbx_description
1 polymer ?
#
loop_
_entity_poly.entity_id
_entity_poly.type
_entity_poly.pdbx_seq_one_letter_code
_entity_poly.pdbx_strand_id
1 'polypeptide(L)' 'MSFWEQKEGNPWFSHLFDQGMASDTPMVADVITRDCRQVFEGLDSLVDVGGGTGTLAKTIAEAFPQIHCTVLDLAPVVAD' A
#
# COMPACT_ATOMS: atom_id res chain seq x y z
N MET A 1 4.20 20.47 15.14
CA MET A 1 4.29 19.05 14.77
C MET A 1 3.69 18.86 13.40
N SER A 2 4.37 18.13 12.53
CA SER A 2 3.82 17.68 11.25
C SER A 2 2.67 16.70 11.48
N PHE A 3 1.90 16.43 10.43
CA PHE A 3 0.86 15.41 10.47
C PHE A 3 1.42 14.03 10.84
N TRP A 4 2.57 13.65 10.26
CA TRP A 4 3.20 12.36 10.47
C TRP A 4 3.79 12.20 11.88
N GLU A 5 4.35 13.28 12.44
CA GLU A 5 4.80 13.29 13.85
C GLU A 5 3.61 13.12 14.82
N GLN A 6 2.44 13.67 14.50
CA GLN A 6 1.22 13.48 15.29
C GLN A 6 0.67 12.05 15.16
N LYS A 7 0.78 11.45 13.97
CA LYS A 7 0.45 10.04 13.72
C LYS A 7 1.35 9.11 14.53
N GLU A 8 2.67 9.28 14.46
CA GLU A 8 3.64 8.49 15.24
C GLU A 8 3.43 8.62 16.75
N GLY A 9 3.12 9.82 17.24
CA GLY A 9 2.92 10.08 18.67
C GLY A 9 1.60 9.56 19.24
N ASN A 10 0.68 9.06 18.42
CA ASN A 10 -0.66 8.64 18.86
C ASN A 10 -1.07 7.28 18.23
N PRO A 11 -0.91 6.16 18.97
CA PRO A 11 -1.20 4.82 18.46
C PRO A 11 -2.65 4.64 18.00
N TRP A 12 -3.62 5.24 18.69
CA TRP A 12 -5.03 5.16 18.29
C TRP A 12 -5.26 5.85 16.95
N PHE A 13 -4.70 7.05 16.77
CA PHE A 13 -4.83 7.80 15.53
C PHE A 13 -4.05 7.12 14.38
N SER A 14 -2.86 6.57 14.65
CA SER A 14 -2.12 5.78 13.66
C SER A 14 -2.95 4.61 13.16
N HIS A 15 -3.49 3.81 14.08
CA HIS A 15 -4.30 2.65 13.73
C HIS A 15 -5.55 3.04 12.94
N LEU A 16 -6.25 4.10 13.35
CA LEU A 16 -7.42 4.61 12.63
C LEU A 16 -7.06 5.06 11.22
N PHE A 17 -5.92 5.74 11.05
CA PHE A 17 -5.44 6.19 9.75
C PHE A 17 -5.08 5.00 8.85
N ASP A 18 -4.36 4.02 9.37
CA ASP A 18 -3.93 2.84 8.60
C ASP A 18 -5.14 1.99 8.18
N GLN A 19 -6.15 1.83 9.05
CA GLN A 19 -7.42 1.20 8.70
C GLN A 19 -8.18 1.96 7.61
N GLY A 20 -8.21 3.31 7.70
CA GLY A 20 -8.83 4.15 6.69
C GLY A 20 -8.20 3.94 5.30
N MET A 21 -6.86 3.98 5.23
CA MET A 21 -6.13 3.75 3.99
C MET A 21 -6.34 2.32 3.44
N ALA A 22 -6.36 1.32 4.31
CA ALA A 22 -6.62 -0.07 3.91
C ALA A 22 -8.04 -0.27 3.37
N SER A 23 -9.04 0.45 3.90
CA SER A 23 -10.44 0.35 3.48
C SER A 23 -10.67 0.77 2.02
N ASP A 24 -9.92 1.75 1.53
CA ASP A 24 -10.05 2.26 0.15
C ASP A 24 -9.33 1.36 -0.88
N THR A 25 -8.35 0.58 -0.41
CA THR A 25 -7.45 -0.20 -1.27
C THR A 25 -8.16 -1.18 -2.21
N PRO A 26 -9.18 -1.96 -1.78
CA PRO A 26 -9.87 -2.88 -2.69
C PRO A 26 -10.50 -2.18 -3.90
N MET A 27 -11.05 -0.97 -3.71
CA MET A 27 -11.65 -0.20 -4.79
C MET A 27 -10.59 0.27 -5.79
N VAL A 28 -9.47 0.79 -5.29
CA VAL A 28 -8.34 1.23 -6.13
C VAL A 28 -7.74 0.04 -6.89
N ALA A 29 -7.61 -1.11 -6.23
CA ALA A 29 -7.05 -2.29 -6.84
C ALA A 29 -7.97 -2.89 -7.94
N ASP A 30 -9.30 -2.83 -7.78
CA ASP A 30 -10.23 -3.24 -8.85
C ASP A 30 -10.03 -2.40 -10.12
N VAL A 31 -9.91 -1.08 -9.98
CA VAL A 31 -9.63 -0.17 -11.11
C VAL A 31 -8.28 -0.50 -11.75
N ILE A 32 -7.24 -0.72 -10.94
CA ILE A 32 -5.90 -1.05 -11.46
C ILE A 32 -5.93 -2.35 -12.28
N THR A 33 -6.54 -3.39 -11.73
CA THR A 33 -6.53 -4.72 -12.32
C THR A 33 -7.44 -4.86 -13.55
N ARG A 34 -8.47 -4.00 -13.66
CA ARG A 34 -9.43 -4.02 -14.77
C ARG A 34 -9.13 -2.99 -15.85
N ASP A 35 -8.85 -1.75 -15.45
CA ASP A 35 -8.80 -0.60 -16.36
C ASP A 35 -7.38 -0.13 -16.64
N CYS A 36 -6.41 -0.44 -15.76
CA CYS A 36 -5.01 -0.02 -15.90
C CYS A 36 -4.03 -1.18 -16.09
N ARG A 37 -4.52 -2.38 -16.44
CA ARG A 37 -3.72 -3.61 -16.49
C ARG A 37 -2.45 -3.48 -17.32
N GLN A 38 -2.55 -2.79 -18.46
CA GLN A 38 -1.47 -2.63 -19.43
C GLN A 38 -0.28 -1.84 -18.88
N VAL A 39 -0.49 -1.01 -17.85
CA VAL A 39 0.60 -0.26 -17.18
C VAL A 39 1.55 -1.21 -16.44
N PHE A 40 1.05 -2.37 -16.03
CA PHE A 40 1.79 -3.37 -15.25
C PHE A 40 2.33 -4.52 -16.12
N GLU A 41 2.01 -4.54 -17.42
CA GLU A 41 2.49 -5.58 -18.33
C GLU A 41 3.99 -5.41 -18.61
N GLY A 42 4.74 -6.51 -18.48
CA GLY A 42 6.19 -6.53 -18.72
C GLY A 42 7.04 -5.96 -17.58
N LEU A 43 6.43 -5.54 -16.47
CA LEU A 43 7.19 -5.22 -15.26
C LEU A 43 7.70 -6.49 -14.58
N ASP A 44 8.95 -6.44 -14.11
CA ASP A 44 9.54 -7.49 -13.28
C ASP A 44 9.43 -7.17 -11.78
N SER A 45 9.36 -5.88 -11.43
CA SER A 45 9.33 -5.43 -10.03
C SER A 45 8.60 -4.11 -9.85
N LEU A 46 8.01 -3.91 -8.66
CA LEU A 46 7.32 -2.70 -8.23
C LEU A 46 7.68 -2.36 -6.78
N VAL A 47 7.82 -1.06 -6.47
CA VAL A 47 7.97 -0.56 -5.11
C VAL A 47 6.80 0.36 -4.76
N ASP A 48 6.06 0.01 -3.72
CA ASP A 48 4.94 0.77 -3.16
C ASP A 48 5.46 1.67 -2.02
N VAL A 49 5.72 2.94 -2.35
CA VAL A 49 6.31 3.93 -1.43
C VAL A 49 5.21 4.63 -0.65
N GLY A 50 5.26 4.53 0.68
CA GLY A 50 4.15 4.91 1.55
C GLY A 50 3.00 3.89 1.50
N GLY A 51 3.31 2.63 1.18
CA GLY A 51 2.32 1.57 0.94
C GLY A 51 1.57 1.07 2.19
N GLY A 52 1.86 1.63 3.37
CA GLY A 52 1.24 1.27 4.63
C GLY A 52 1.44 -0.20 4.97
N THR A 53 0.34 -0.88 5.26
CA THR A 53 0.30 -2.33 5.52
C THR A 53 0.54 -3.20 4.28
N GLY A 54 0.81 -2.58 3.12
CA GLY A 54 1.11 -3.29 1.88
C GLY A 54 -0.12 -3.89 1.19
N THR A 55 -1.33 -3.46 1.56
CA THR A 55 -2.57 -4.03 1.02
C THR A 55 -2.63 -3.88 -0.50
N LEU A 56 -2.20 -2.74 -1.05
CA LEU A 56 -2.20 -2.49 -2.49
C LEU A 56 -1.15 -3.34 -3.21
N ALA A 57 0.10 -3.30 -2.74
CA ALA A 57 1.18 -4.14 -3.24
C ALA A 57 0.80 -5.63 -3.26
N LYS A 58 0.12 -6.12 -2.23
CA LYS A 58 -0.40 -7.49 -2.18
C LYS A 58 -1.41 -7.76 -3.28
N THR A 59 -2.40 -6.89 -3.49
CA THR A 59 -3.39 -7.10 -4.56
C THR A 59 -2.77 -7.05 -5.95
N ILE A 60 -1.77 -6.18 -6.16
CA ILE A 60 -1.01 -6.15 -7.42
C ILE A 60 -0.24 -7.46 -7.61
N ALA A 61 0.45 -7.97 -6.58
CA ALA A 61 1.18 -9.23 -6.65
C ALA A 61 0.25 -10.43 -6.94
N GLU A 62 -0.98 -10.43 -6.40
CA GLU A 62 -1.99 -11.45 -6.69
C GLU A 62 -2.50 -11.38 -8.14
N ALA A 63 -2.70 -10.18 -8.68
CA ALA A 63 -3.16 -9.98 -10.05
C ALA A 63 -2.06 -10.18 -11.11
N PHE A 64 -0.81 -9.92 -10.75
CA PHE A 64 0.38 -10.00 -11.61
C PHE A 64 1.49 -10.80 -10.92
N PRO A 65 1.39 -12.14 -10.89
CA PRO A 65 2.32 -12.99 -10.15
C PRO A 65 3.79 -12.88 -10.59
N GLN A 66 4.04 -12.34 -11.78
CA GLN A 66 5.39 -12.11 -12.30
C GLN A 66 6.08 -10.88 -11.68
N ILE A 67 5.34 -9.96 -11.05
CA ILE A 67 5.89 -8.72 -10.51
C ILE A 67 6.31 -8.94 -9.05
N HIS A 68 7.59 -8.77 -8.77
CA HIS A 68 8.08 -8.71 -7.39
C HIS A 68 7.70 -7.36 -6.75
N CYS A 69 6.79 -7.38 -5.79
CA CYS A 69 6.33 -6.18 -5.09
C CYS A 69 7.08 -5.99 -3.76
N THR A 70 7.60 -4.79 -3.53
CA THR A 70 8.23 -4.36 -2.27
C THR A 70 7.45 -3.19 -1.68
N VAL A 71 7.16 -3.22 -0.38
CA VAL A 71 6.56 -2.09 0.34
C VAL A 71 7.66 -1.31 1.04
N LEU A 72 7.64 0.01 0.90
CA LEU A 72 8.55 0.91 1.60
C LEU A 72 7.72 1.92 2.40
N ASP A 73 7.75 1.81 3.72
CA ASP A 73 7.10 2.77 4.63
C ASP A 73 7.97 3.01 5.88
N LEU A 74 7.48 3.85 6.80
CA LEU A 74 8.11 4.13 8.08
C LEU A 74 8.23 2.85 8.91
N ALA A 75 9.32 2.76 9.68
CA ALA A 75 9.60 1.56 10.49
C ALA A 75 8.43 1.15 11.41
N PRO A 76 7.72 2.06 12.11
CA PRO A 76 6.57 1.68 12.94
C PRO A 76 5.39 1.11 12.13
N VAL A 77 5.28 1.41 10.84
CA VAL A 77 4.18 0.98 9.98
C VAL A 77 4.42 -0.41 9.41
N VAL A 78 5.67 -0.74 9.06
CA VAL A 78 6.05 -2.06 8.50
C VAL A 78 6.48 -3.09 9.54
N ALA A 79 6.68 -2.68 10.80
CA ALA A 79 7.10 -3.57 11.88
C ALA A 79 5.94 -4.25 12.62
N ASP A 80 4.69 -3.88 12.32
CA ASP A 80 3.47 -4.48 12.87
C ASP A 80 2.99 -5.71 12.08
#